data_AF-A0A945L7N3-F1
#
_entry.id   AF-A0A945L7N3-F1
#
_cell.length_a   1.000
_cell.length_b   1.000
_cell.length_c   1.000
_cell.angle_alpha   90.00
_cell.angle_beta   90.00
_cell.angle_gamma   90.00
#
_symmetry.space_group_name_H-M   'P 1'
#
loop_
_entity.id
_entity.type
_entity.pdbx_description
1 polymer ?
#
loop_
_entity_poly.entity_id
_entity_poly.type
_entity_poly.pdbx_seq_one_letter_code
_entity_poly.pdbx_strand_id
1 'polypeptide(L)'
;MMILAVDTSTALSSIALVDSGTAISMASHNDARGHVEAIGTLFTQLSLDSHHLPELIACGIGPGPFTGLRVGIAFAQGLSAAWSVPVTGVCSLDAAANLIIRDTLVAPGSEFIAATDARRKEYYWARFDGRGNRLSGPRVDSIQTVTSLAAELSVPLISGVFPHAIDIAARAERGDRHEVSPMYLREADAQPSAPVSL
;
A
#
# COMPACT_ATOMS: atom_id res chain seq x y z
N MET A 1 0.58 20.30 -0.66
CA MET A 1 1.95 19.74 -0.56
C MET A 1 2.16 18.80 -1.73
N MET A 2 3.30 18.87 -2.39
CA MET A 2 3.66 18.02 -3.52
C MET A 2 4.25 16.69 -3.02
N ILE A 3 3.55 15.58 -3.25
CA ILE A 3 3.96 14.23 -2.82
C ILE A 3 4.17 13.33 -4.04
N LEU A 4 5.33 12.70 -4.15
CA LEU A 4 5.51 11.54 -5.01
C LEU A 4 5.20 10.27 -4.21
N ALA A 5 4.14 9.57 -4.58
CA ALA A 5 3.71 8.37 -3.90
C ALA A 5 3.94 7.12 -4.76
N VAL A 6 4.28 6.01 -4.11
CA VAL A 6 4.48 4.69 -4.73
C VAL A 6 3.88 3.58 -3.87
N ASP A 7 3.24 2.61 -4.49
CA ASP A 7 2.84 1.36 -3.86
C ASP A 7 3.12 0.17 -4.78
N THR A 8 3.72 -0.88 -4.22
CA THR A 8 3.97 -2.16 -4.87
C THR A 8 3.62 -3.32 -3.94
N SER A 9 2.70 -3.10 -3.01
CA SER A 9 2.33 -4.05 -1.96
C SER A 9 1.26 -5.05 -2.40
N THR A 10 0.72 -4.91 -3.60
CA THR A 10 -0.31 -5.78 -4.16
C THR A 10 0.00 -6.13 -5.62
N ALA A 11 -0.90 -6.81 -6.32
CA ALA A 11 -0.77 -7.05 -7.75
C ALA A 11 -0.76 -5.75 -8.59
N LEU A 12 -1.28 -4.65 -8.03
CA LEU A 12 -1.21 -3.33 -8.63
C LEU A 12 0.04 -2.60 -8.14
N SER A 13 1.01 -2.44 -9.04
CA SER A 13 2.07 -1.42 -8.86
C SER A 13 1.51 -0.08 -9.30
N SER A 14 1.69 0.97 -8.50
CA SER A 14 1.28 2.31 -8.87
C SER A 14 2.24 3.37 -8.38
N ILE A 15 2.29 4.48 -9.12
CA ILE A 15 3.05 5.68 -8.78
C ILE A 15 2.23 6.92 -9.16
N ALA A 16 2.30 7.97 -8.37
CA ALA A 16 1.58 9.21 -8.64
C ALA A 16 2.35 10.41 -8.07
N LEU A 17 2.36 11.51 -8.82
CA LEU A 17 2.68 12.81 -8.29
C LEU A 17 1.38 13.54 -7.95
N VAL A 18 1.25 13.98 -6.71
CA VAL A 18 0.04 14.57 -6.16
C VAL A 18 0.37 15.93 -5.57
N ASP A 19 -0.39 16.95 -5.95
CA ASP A 19 -0.36 18.25 -5.28
C ASP A 19 -1.66 18.45 -4.50
N SER A 20 -1.54 18.47 -3.18
CA SER A 20 -2.64 18.88 -2.28
C SER A 20 -3.93 18.09 -2.55
N GLY A 21 -3.80 16.76 -2.62
CA GLY A 21 -4.89 15.83 -2.92
C GLY A 21 -5.26 15.66 -4.40
N THR A 22 -4.68 16.45 -5.31
CA THR A 22 -4.95 16.37 -6.75
C THR A 22 -3.82 15.65 -7.47
N ALA A 23 -4.11 14.58 -8.21
CA ALA A 23 -3.11 13.92 -9.03
C ALA A 23 -2.71 14.81 -10.22
N ILE A 24 -1.44 15.17 -10.28
CA ILE A 24 -0.82 15.85 -11.43
C ILE A 24 -0.53 14.83 -12.53
N SER A 25 0.00 13.67 -12.13
CA SER A 25 0.31 12.56 -13.02
C SER A 25 0.23 11.25 -12.25
N MET A 26 -0.24 10.19 -12.89
CA MET A 26 -0.26 8.85 -12.29
C MET A 26 -0.05 7.78 -13.34
N ALA A 27 0.56 6.67 -12.92
CA ALA A 27 0.72 5.48 -13.72
C ALA A 27 0.52 4.24 -12.85
N SER A 28 -0.02 3.18 -13.44
CA SER A 28 -0.19 1.91 -12.74
C SER A 28 -0.05 0.72 -13.68
N HIS A 29 0.41 -0.39 -13.13
CA HIS A 29 0.54 -1.66 -13.82
C HIS A 29 -0.02 -2.78 -12.96
N ASN A 30 -0.98 -3.54 -13.50
CA ASN A 30 -1.60 -4.65 -12.81
C ASN A 30 -0.99 -5.96 -13.29
N ASP A 31 0.12 -6.35 -12.67
CA ASP A 31 0.75 -7.66 -12.83
C ASP A 31 1.47 -8.05 -11.54
N ALA A 32 1.02 -9.15 -10.94
CA ALA A 32 1.57 -9.70 -9.70
C ALA A 32 3.02 -10.22 -9.83
N ARG A 33 3.59 -10.31 -11.04
CA ARG A 33 4.94 -10.85 -11.29
C ARG A 33 5.92 -9.81 -11.84
N GLY A 34 5.43 -8.72 -12.44
CA GLY A 34 6.22 -7.71 -13.14
C GLY A 34 6.67 -6.51 -12.30
N HIS A 35 6.46 -6.48 -10.98
CA HIS A 35 6.68 -5.28 -10.14
C HIS A 35 8.08 -4.64 -10.27
N VAL A 36 9.12 -5.48 -10.38
CA VAL A 36 10.54 -5.05 -10.47
C VAL A 36 10.78 -4.23 -11.74
N GLU A 37 10.26 -4.70 -12.87
CA GLU A 37 10.44 -4.07 -14.18
C GLU A 37 9.45 -2.91 -14.38
N ALA A 38 8.27 -3.02 -13.75
CA ALA A 38 7.20 -2.05 -13.88
C ALA A 38 7.56 -0.70 -13.23
N ILE A 39 8.15 -0.67 -12.03
CA ILE A 39 8.24 0.60 -11.28
C ILE A 39 9.09 1.67 -11.97
N GLY A 40 10.21 1.29 -12.60
CA GLY A 40 11.02 2.21 -13.38
C GLY A 40 10.27 2.74 -14.61
N THR A 41 9.53 1.86 -15.30
CA THR A 41 8.70 2.24 -16.45
C THR A 41 7.57 3.19 -16.04
N LEU A 42 6.86 2.87 -14.95
CA LEU A 42 5.80 3.70 -14.40
C LEU A 42 6.33 5.09 -14.00
N PHE A 43 7.53 5.16 -13.44
CA PHE A 43 8.17 6.42 -13.12
C PHE A 43 8.43 7.27 -14.36
N THR A 44 8.95 6.68 -15.45
CA THR A 44 9.15 7.42 -16.71
C THR A 44 7.84 7.93 -17.32
N GLN A 45 6.74 7.18 -17.14
CA GLN A 45 5.42 7.58 -17.63
C GLN A 45 4.88 8.83 -16.92
N LEU A 46 5.33 9.11 -15.69
CA LEU A 46 4.92 10.34 -15.00
C LEU A 46 5.33 11.60 -15.77
N SER A 47 6.37 11.51 -16.61
CA SER A 47 6.84 12.60 -17.47
C SER A 47 7.12 13.89 -16.68
N LEU A 48 7.76 13.74 -15.51
CA LEU A 48 8.06 14.84 -14.60
C LEU A 48 9.04 15.81 -15.25
N ASP A 49 8.72 17.10 -15.16
CA ASP A 49 9.66 18.18 -15.51
C ASP A 49 10.24 18.83 -14.25
N SER A 50 11.11 19.83 -14.42
CA SER A 50 11.79 20.53 -13.33
C SER A 50 10.86 21.31 -12.38
N HIS A 51 9.60 21.53 -12.75
CA HIS A 51 8.61 22.20 -11.91
C HIS A 51 7.87 21.23 -10.97
N HIS A 52 8.08 19.92 -11.16
CA HIS A 52 7.39 18.85 -10.45
C HIS A 52 8.24 18.22 -9.34
N LEU A 53 8.99 19.04 -8.59
CA LEU A 53 9.82 18.55 -7.50
C LEU A 53 8.96 18.18 -6.28
N PRO A 54 8.98 16.93 -5.81
CA PRO A 54 8.23 16.54 -4.62
C PRO A 54 8.87 17.11 -3.36
N GLU A 55 8.02 17.51 -2.41
CA GLU A 55 8.42 17.90 -1.05
C GLU A 55 8.52 16.68 -0.13
N LEU A 56 7.85 15.58 -0.51
CA LEU A 56 7.80 14.33 0.24
C LEU A 56 7.68 13.14 -0.73
N ILE A 57 8.35 12.04 -0.39
CA ILE A 57 8.10 10.73 -1.01
C ILE A 57 7.31 9.87 -0.03
N ALA A 58 6.19 9.30 -0.47
CA ALA A 58 5.36 8.41 0.34
C ALA A 58 5.38 7.00 -0.27
N CYS A 59 5.71 5.98 0.54
CA CYS A 59 5.82 4.61 0.07
C CYS A 59 4.88 3.69 0.82
N GLY A 60 4.13 2.88 0.09
CA GLY A 60 3.39 1.75 0.64
C GLY A 60 4.32 0.72 1.27
N ILE A 61 4.23 0.54 2.58
CA ILE A 61 5.06 -0.41 3.34
C ILE A 61 4.33 -1.74 3.62
N GLY A 62 3.16 -1.94 3.04
CA GLY A 62 2.35 -3.15 3.22
C GLY A 62 1.24 -3.00 4.26
N PRO A 63 0.62 -4.12 4.69
CA PRO A 63 1.05 -5.50 4.45
C PRO A 63 0.93 -5.94 2.99
N GLY A 64 1.79 -6.88 2.57
CA GLY A 64 1.90 -7.33 1.17
C GLY A 64 2.96 -8.43 0.97
N PRO A 65 3.13 -8.95 -0.26
CA PRO A 65 4.12 -9.96 -0.56
C PRO A 65 5.54 -9.38 -0.48
N PHE A 66 6.46 -10.20 0.02
CA PHE A 66 7.83 -9.81 0.38
C PHE A 66 8.61 -9.11 -0.75
N THR A 67 8.60 -9.68 -1.95
CA THR A 67 9.31 -9.13 -3.11
C THR A 67 8.74 -7.77 -3.53
N GLY A 68 7.41 -7.65 -3.60
CA GLY A 68 6.74 -6.42 -3.98
C GLY A 68 7.10 -5.27 -3.03
N LEU A 69 7.02 -5.50 -1.72
CA LEU A 69 7.34 -4.47 -0.71
C LEU A 69 8.77 -3.96 -0.82
N ARG A 70 9.75 -4.86 -0.98
CA ARG A 70 11.17 -4.47 -1.05
C ARG A 70 11.49 -3.64 -2.28
N VAL A 71 10.85 -3.90 -3.41
CA VAL A 71 11.03 -3.13 -4.64
C VAL A 71 10.57 -1.68 -4.46
N GLY A 72 9.34 -1.47 -3.99
CA GLY A 72 8.80 -0.13 -3.78
C GLY A 72 9.56 0.67 -2.73
N ILE A 73 9.93 0.02 -1.61
CA ILE A 73 10.71 0.65 -0.54
C ILE A 73 12.10 1.06 -1.03
N ALA A 74 12.83 0.16 -1.70
CA ALA A 74 14.16 0.47 -2.22
C ALA A 74 14.11 1.58 -3.28
N PHE A 75 13.09 1.57 -4.15
CA PHE A 75 12.86 2.62 -5.13
C PHE A 75 12.63 3.99 -4.46
N ALA A 76 11.74 4.06 -3.46
CA ALA A 76 11.45 5.29 -2.73
C ALA A 76 12.67 5.83 -1.97
N GLN A 77 13.43 4.95 -1.31
CA GLN A 77 14.67 5.32 -0.61
C GLN A 77 15.75 5.80 -1.59
N GLY A 78 15.88 5.17 -2.75
CA GLY A 78 16.81 5.58 -3.80
C GLY A 78 16.49 6.99 -4.33
N LEU A 79 15.21 7.28 -4.62
CA LEU A 79 14.78 8.62 -5.02
C LEU A 79 14.99 9.65 -3.92
N SER A 80 14.68 9.30 -2.67
CA SER A 80 14.93 10.17 -1.51
C SER A 80 16.40 10.58 -1.41
N ALA A 81 17.31 9.61 -1.54
CA ALA A 81 18.75 9.86 -1.54
C ALA A 81 19.18 10.72 -2.74
N ALA A 82 18.69 10.42 -3.94
CA ALA A 82 19.06 11.13 -5.17
C ALA A 82 18.57 12.59 -5.19
N TRP A 83 17.38 12.85 -4.65
CA TRP A 83 16.76 14.18 -4.69
C TRP A 83 16.89 14.97 -3.40
N SER A 84 17.46 14.37 -2.35
CA SER A 84 17.52 14.96 -1.00
C SER A 84 16.12 15.36 -0.47
N VAL A 85 15.12 14.54 -0.78
CA VAL A 85 13.71 14.73 -0.38
C VAL A 85 13.37 13.71 0.72
N PRO A 86 12.68 14.09 1.81
CA PRO A 86 12.30 13.15 2.86
C PRO A 86 11.37 12.04 2.33
N VAL A 87 11.45 10.86 2.94
CA VAL A 87 10.60 9.72 2.61
C VAL A 87 9.89 9.16 3.85
N THR A 88 8.63 8.76 3.69
CA THR A 88 7.81 8.14 4.74
C THR A 88 7.13 6.87 4.26
N GLY A 89 6.94 5.92 5.18
CA GLY A 89 6.11 4.75 4.97
C GLY A 89 4.63 5.08 5.21
N VAL A 90 3.75 4.37 4.51
CA VAL A 90 2.29 4.42 4.67
C VAL A 90 1.77 2.98 4.63
N CYS A 91 0.84 2.63 5.52
CA CYS A 91 0.22 1.32 5.43
C CYS A 91 -0.68 1.21 4.19
N SER A 92 -0.33 0.30 3.30
CA SER A 92 -1.02 0.06 2.04
C SER A 92 -2.48 -0.35 2.23
N LEU A 93 -2.81 -1.07 3.31
CA LEU A 93 -4.19 -1.43 3.63
C LEU A 93 -5.03 -0.23 4.08
N ASP A 94 -4.42 0.78 4.71
CA ASP A 94 -5.12 2.04 5.03
C ASP A 94 -5.41 2.86 3.78
N ALA A 95 -4.48 2.87 2.82
CA ALA A 95 -4.73 3.47 1.52
C ALA A 95 -5.87 2.74 0.76
N ALA A 96 -5.92 1.41 0.81
CA ALA A 96 -7.04 0.65 0.24
C ALA A 96 -8.39 1.00 0.92
N ALA A 97 -8.40 1.28 2.22
CA ALA A 97 -9.61 1.72 2.92
C ALA A 97 -10.15 3.08 2.42
N ASN A 98 -9.28 4.00 1.97
CA ASN A 98 -9.73 5.25 1.33
C ASN A 98 -10.48 4.96 0.03
N LEU A 99 -9.95 4.03 -0.77
CA LEU A 99 -10.57 3.62 -2.03
C LEU A 99 -11.95 2.99 -1.80
N ILE A 100 -12.09 2.12 -0.79
CA ILE A 100 -13.37 1.49 -0.41
C ILE A 100 -14.45 2.54 -0.12
N ILE A 101 -14.09 3.60 0.59
CA ILE A 101 -15.02 4.68 0.94
C ILE A 101 -15.32 5.54 -0.28
N ARG A 102 -14.29 5.95 -1.04
CA ARG A 102 -14.44 6.80 -2.23
C ARG A 102 -15.33 6.14 -3.28
N ASP A 103 -15.17 4.85 -3.51
CA ASP A 103 -15.92 4.09 -4.50
C ASP A 103 -17.27 3.59 -3.96
N THR A 104 -17.66 4.02 -2.75
CA THR A 104 -18.96 3.72 -2.12
C THR A 104 -19.23 2.20 -2.04
N LEU A 105 -18.19 1.41 -1.79
CA LEU A 105 -18.33 -0.04 -1.60
C LEU A 105 -18.97 -0.40 -0.24
N VAL A 106 -19.09 0.60 0.64
CA VAL A 106 -19.75 0.51 1.94
C VAL A 106 -20.68 1.71 2.11
N ALA A 107 -21.71 1.56 2.93
CA ALA A 107 -22.61 2.66 3.23
C ALA A 107 -21.84 3.80 3.94
N PRO A 108 -22.12 5.08 3.61
CA PRO A 108 -21.44 6.21 4.23
C PRO A 108 -21.53 6.18 5.75
N GLY A 109 -20.38 6.32 6.42
CA GLY A 109 -20.31 6.31 7.88
C GLY A 109 -20.35 4.93 8.54
N SER A 110 -20.54 3.84 7.78
CA SER A 110 -20.53 2.48 8.33
C SER A 110 -19.12 1.95 8.56
N GLU A 111 -18.95 1.18 9.64
CA GLU A 111 -17.75 0.38 9.86
C GLU A 111 -17.61 -0.71 8.81
N PHE A 112 -16.37 -1.14 8.55
CA PHE A 112 -16.08 -2.24 7.63
C PHE A 112 -14.75 -2.92 7.95
N ILE A 113 -14.57 -4.11 7.37
CA ILE A 113 -13.29 -4.82 7.33
C ILE A 113 -12.74 -4.71 5.92
N ALA A 114 -11.52 -4.18 5.78
CA ALA A 114 -10.77 -4.28 4.53
C ALA A 114 -9.78 -5.45 4.61
N ALA A 115 -9.68 -6.22 3.54
CA ALA A 115 -8.81 -7.38 3.45
C ALA A 115 -8.08 -7.46 2.10
N THR A 116 -6.86 -7.97 2.12
CA THR A 116 -6.08 -8.33 0.93
C THR A 116 -5.53 -9.74 1.06
N ASP A 117 -5.35 -10.44 -0.07
CA ASP A 117 -4.91 -11.84 -0.11
C ASP A 117 -3.49 -11.98 0.50
N ALA A 118 -3.40 -12.72 1.61
CA ALA A 118 -2.13 -13.06 2.25
C ALA A 118 -1.55 -14.40 1.75
N ARG A 119 -2.16 -14.99 0.71
CA ARG A 119 -1.96 -16.35 0.23
C ARG A 119 -2.41 -17.38 1.27
N ARG A 120 -2.28 -18.68 0.94
CA ARG A 120 -2.56 -19.81 1.86
C ARG A 120 -3.93 -19.79 2.53
N LYS A 121 -4.94 -19.23 1.87
CA LYS A 121 -6.31 -19.06 2.42
C LYS A 121 -6.35 -18.14 3.66
N GLU A 122 -5.49 -17.14 3.68
CA GLU A 122 -5.43 -16.11 4.72
C GLU A 122 -5.68 -14.71 4.12
N TYR A 123 -6.09 -13.79 4.98
CA TYR A 123 -6.18 -12.37 4.66
C TYR A 123 -5.23 -11.57 5.54
N TYR A 124 -4.58 -10.56 4.93
CA TYR A 124 -4.16 -9.39 5.67
C TYR A 124 -5.36 -8.48 5.82
N TRP A 125 -5.75 -8.13 7.04
CA TRP A 125 -7.00 -7.42 7.27
C TRP A 125 -6.90 -6.39 8.40
N ALA A 126 -7.79 -5.40 8.37
CA ALA A 126 -7.95 -4.40 9.42
C ALA A 126 -9.42 -3.92 9.46
N ARG A 127 -9.83 -3.42 10.62
CA ARG A 127 -11.15 -2.80 10.82
C ARG A 127 -11.03 -1.30 10.67
N PHE A 128 -12.04 -0.69 10.06
CA PHE A 128 -12.12 0.74 9.83
C PHE A 128 -13.47 1.30 10.24
N ASP A 129 -13.47 2.55 10.70
CA ASP A 129 -14.69 3.34 10.80
C ASP A 129 -15.12 3.85 9.42
N GLY A 130 -16.31 4.45 9.33
CA GLY A 130 -16.83 5.01 8.08
C GLY A 130 -16.11 6.27 7.57
N ARG A 131 -15.05 6.71 8.25
CA ARG A 131 -14.13 7.77 7.81
C ARG A 131 -12.75 7.22 7.41
N GLY A 132 -12.61 5.90 7.39
CA GLY A 132 -11.39 5.20 7.04
C GLY A 132 -10.32 5.28 8.12
N ASN A 133 -10.67 5.63 9.36
CA ASN A 133 -9.74 5.50 10.48
C ASN A 133 -9.66 4.03 10.87
N ARG A 134 -8.44 3.54 11.06
CA ARG A 134 -8.24 2.16 11.52
C ARG A 134 -8.69 2.02 12.98
N LEU A 135 -9.63 1.11 13.22
CA LEU A 135 -10.12 0.74 14.55
C LEU A 135 -9.27 -0.38 15.18
N SER A 136 -8.80 -1.33 14.36
CA SER A 136 -7.91 -2.40 14.82
C SER A 136 -7.12 -3.02 13.66
N GLY A 137 -5.95 -3.58 13.96
CA GLY A 137 -5.08 -4.23 12.99
C GLY A 137 -3.89 -3.36 12.54
N PRO A 138 -3.21 -3.72 11.45
CA PRO A 138 -3.54 -4.83 10.56
C PRO A 138 -3.08 -6.17 11.15
N ARG A 139 -3.74 -7.26 10.75
CA ARG A 139 -3.47 -8.63 11.22
C ARG A 139 -3.45 -9.60 10.03
N VAL A 140 -2.96 -10.82 10.27
CA VAL A 140 -3.09 -11.94 9.34
C VAL A 140 -3.85 -13.07 10.03
N ASP A 141 -4.92 -13.55 9.38
CA ASP A 141 -5.74 -14.64 9.88
C ASP A 141 -6.34 -15.43 8.70
N SER A 142 -6.88 -16.62 8.96
CA SER A 142 -7.57 -17.41 7.94
C SER A 142 -8.79 -16.68 7.37
N ILE A 143 -9.11 -16.91 6.09
CA ILE A 143 -10.30 -16.34 5.44
C ILE A 143 -11.56 -16.69 6.24
N GLN A 144 -11.64 -17.91 6.78
CA GLN A 144 -12.75 -18.36 7.62
C GLN A 144 -12.87 -17.50 8.88
N THR A 145 -11.77 -17.29 9.61
CA THR A 145 -11.74 -16.47 10.82
C THR A 145 -12.23 -15.05 10.56
N VAL A 146 -11.72 -14.40 9.50
CA VAL A 146 -12.09 -13.02 9.17
C VAL A 146 -13.55 -12.93 8.72
N THR A 147 -14.04 -13.92 7.96
CA THR A 147 -15.45 -13.99 7.52
C THR A 147 -16.39 -14.15 8.72
N SER A 148 -16.06 -15.03 9.66
CA SER A 148 -16.84 -15.21 10.89
C SER A 148 -16.88 -13.95 11.74
N LEU A 149 -15.74 -13.25 11.88
CA LEU A 149 -15.68 -11.98 12.60
C LEU A 149 -16.55 -10.89 11.95
N ALA A 150 -16.51 -10.77 10.62
CA ALA A 150 -17.34 -9.80 9.90
C ALA A 150 -18.84 -10.04 10.14
N ALA A 151 -19.26 -11.31 10.12
CA ALA A 151 -20.63 -11.71 10.41
C ALA A 151 -21.04 -11.42 11.87
N GLU A 152 -20.17 -11.74 12.83
CA GLU A 152 -20.41 -11.47 14.26
C GLU A 152 -20.60 -9.98 14.53
N LEU A 153 -19.74 -9.15 13.93
CA LEU A 153 -19.80 -7.69 14.07
C LEU A 153 -20.89 -7.03 13.22
N SER A 154 -21.55 -7.79 12.33
CA SER A 154 -22.52 -7.26 11.36
C SER A 154 -21.94 -6.11 10.51
N VAL A 155 -20.68 -6.24 10.08
CA VAL A 155 -20.00 -5.27 9.21
C VAL A 155 -19.61 -5.93 7.88
N PRO A 156 -19.58 -5.17 6.77
CA PRO A 156 -19.13 -5.70 5.48
C PRO A 156 -17.63 -6.07 5.52
N LEU A 157 -17.30 -7.21 4.91
CA LEU A 157 -15.93 -7.62 4.57
C LEU A 157 -15.67 -7.29 3.10
N ILE A 158 -14.79 -6.33 2.86
CA ILE A 158 -14.39 -5.90 1.52
C ILE A 158 -12.99 -6.42 1.23
N SER A 159 -12.84 -7.17 0.15
CA SER A 159 -11.54 -7.69 -0.30
C SER A 159 -11.33 -7.46 -1.80
N GLY A 160 -10.09 -7.62 -2.27
CA GLY A 160 -9.76 -7.43 -3.68
C GLY A 160 -9.63 -5.97 -4.10
N VAL A 161 -9.50 -5.05 -3.14
CA VAL A 161 -9.24 -3.63 -3.38
C VAL A 161 -7.75 -3.37 -3.22
N PHE A 162 -7.14 -2.82 -4.26
CA PHE A 162 -5.71 -2.51 -4.29
C PHE A 162 -5.47 -1.01 -4.10
N PRO A 163 -4.53 -0.61 -3.24
CA PRO A 163 -4.24 0.81 -3.04
C PRO A 163 -3.63 1.41 -4.30
N HIS A 164 -4.12 2.58 -4.68
CA HIS A 164 -3.44 3.43 -5.66
C HIS A 164 -2.50 4.39 -4.94
N ALA A 165 -1.43 4.80 -5.62
CA ALA A 165 -0.44 5.75 -5.09
C ALA A 165 -1.08 7.09 -4.66
N ILE A 166 -2.15 7.54 -5.29
CA ILE A 166 -2.88 8.74 -4.83
C ILE A 166 -3.42 8.58 -3.41
N ASP A 167 -3.87 7.38 -3.04
CA ASP A 167 -4.39 7.09 -1.70
C ASP A 167 -3.27 6.97 -0.67
N ILE A 168 -2.08 6.55 -1.09
CA ILE A 168 -0.85 6.61 -0.27
C ILE A 168 -0.49 8.07 0.02
N ALA A 169 -0.50 8.94 -0.98
CA ALA A 169 -0.25 10.37 -0.80
C ALA A 169 -1.26 11.00 0.17
N ALA A 170 -2.55 10.71 0.00
CA ALA A 170 -3.62 11.22 0.86
C ALA A 170 -3.43 10.81 2.34
N ARG A 171 -3.02 9.56 2.59
CA ARG A 171 -2.69 9.08 3.95
C ARG A 171 -1.47 9.78 4.53
N ALA A 172 -0.41 9.94 3.74
CA ALA A 172 0.78 10.67 4.18
C ALA A 172 0.49 12.14 4.50
N GLU A 173 -0.38 12.80 3.72
CA GLU A 173 -0.81 14.18 3.97
C GLU A 173 -1.64 14.31 5.25
N ARG A 174 -2.47 13.29 5.55
CA ARG A 174 -3.25 13.20 6.80
C ARG A 174 -2.40 12.95 8.05
N GLY A 175 -1.15 12.54 7.88
CA GLY A 175 -0.23 12.25 8.99
C GLY A 175 -0.11 10.76 9.33
N ASP A 176 -0.69 9.86 8.54
CA ASP A 176 -0.57 8.40 8.69
C ASP A 176 0.82 7.93 8.19
N ARG A 177 1.87 8.40 8.88
CA ARG A 177 3.28 8.27 8.50
C ARG A 177 3.99 7.27 9.40
N HIS A 178 4.79 6.40 8.78
CA HIS A 178 5.56 5.36 9.43
C HIS A 178 7.03 5.39 9.01
N GLU A 179 7.87 4.68 9.76
CA GLU A 179 9.22 4.37 9.30
C GLU A 179 9.16 3.62 7.95
N VAL A 180 10.12 3.93 7.07
CA VAL A 180 10.23 3.30 5.75
C VAL A 180 10.86 1.92 5.91
N SER A 181 10.06 1.01 6.46
CA SER A 181 10.41 -0.38 6.72
C SER A 181 9.23 -1.27 6.40
N PRO A 182 9.45 -2.50 5.89
CA PRO A 182 8.36 -3.36 5.47
C PRO A 182 7.51 -3.83 6.67
N MET A 183 6.18 -3.68 6.54
CA MET A 183 5.20 -4.19 7.49
C MET A 183 4.93 -5.68 7.24
N TYR A 184 5.86 -6.52 7.71
CA TYR A 184 5.70 -7.97 7.66
C TYR A 184 4.78 -8.44 8.80
N LEU A 185 3.58 -8.89 8.45
CA LEU A 185 2.66 -9.54 9.40
C LEU A 185 2.83 -11.06 9.46
N ARG A 186 3.70 -11.59 8.59
CA ARG A 186 4.11 -12.98 8.52
C ARG A 186 5.64 -13.02 8.47
N GLU A 187 6.25 -14.01 9.10
CA GLU A 187 7.65 -14.32 8.82
C GLU A 187 7.83 -14.79 7.37
N ALA A 188 8.98 -14.49 6.77
CA ALA A 188 9.28 -14.93 5.42
C ALA A 188 9.33 -16.46 5.38
N ASP A 189 8.61 -17.06 4.44
CA ASP A 189 8.58 -18.53 4.28
C ASP A 189 9.93 -19.12 3.81
N ALA A 190 10.83 -18.26 3.30
CA ALA A 190 12.14 -18.67 2.82
C ALA A 190 13.13 -18.82 3.99
N GLN A 191 13.45 -20.06 4.36
CA GLN A 191 14.67 -20.33 5.13
C GLN A 191 15.87 -20.24 4.19
N PRO A 192 16.98 -19.57 4.57
CA PRO A 192 18.20 -19.63 3.79
C PRO A 192 18.62 -21.10 3.62
N SER A 193 18.97 -21.48 2.39
CA SER A 193 19.55 -22.79 2.11
C SER A 193 20.70 -23.05 3.07
N ALA A 194 20.78 -24.25 3.65
CA ALA A 194 21.93 -24.63 4.45
C ALA A 194 23.22 -24.33 3.65
N PRO A 195 24.27 -23.78 4.29
CA PRO A 195 25.50 -23.47 3.58
C PRO A 195 26.01 -24.74 2.91
N VAL A 196 26.28 -24.64 1.61
CA VAL A 196 26.96 -25.70 0.87
C VAL A 196 28.38 -25.73 1.41
N SER A 197 28.71 -26.76 2.19
CA SER A 197 30.09 -27.05 2.58
C SER A 197 30.90 -27.28 1.31
N LEU A 198 31.92 -26.44 1.10
CA LEU A 198 32.94 -26.63 0.06
C LEU A 198 33.87 -27.79 0.40
#